data_AF-A0A2E0QT87-F1
#
_entry.id   AF-A0A2E0QT87-F1
#
_cell.length_a   1.000
_cell.length_b   1.000
_cell.length_c   1.000
_cell.angle_alpha   90.00
_cell.angle_beta   90.00
_cell.angle_gamma   90.00
#
_symmetry.space_group_name_H-M   'P 1'
#
loop_
_entity.id
_entity.type
_entity.pdbx_description
1 polymer ?
#
loop_
_entity_poly.entity_id
_entity_poly.type
_entity_poly.pdbx_seq_one_letter_code
_entity_poly.pdbx_strand_id
1 'polypeptide(L)'
;MRFPFVRSIVGVAAVQMLVIYLGFQLVALLMKHSGYPDLLPIEAFSKQAQFVRQWALLFLLIPVIWTIWASWDCEENPKSNWEENDHVAFGILLILLLVGGAAIAIYGAYRSPIMLPVEG
;
A
#
# COMPACT_ATOMS: atom_id res chain seq x y z
N MET A 1 -30.31 4.44 5.27
CA MET A 1 -29.02 4.50 5.99
C MET A 1 -28.21 5.64 5.41
N ARG A 2 -27.84 6.65 6.22
CA ARG A 2 -26.82 7.64 5.83
C ARG A 2 -25.47 6.99 6.12
N PHE A 3 -24.61 6.83 5.10
CA PHE A 3 -23.23 6.43 5.33
C PHE A 3 -22.52 7.59 6.02
N PRO A 4 -22.03 7.41 7.24
CA PRO A 4 -21.68 8.55 8.03
C PRO A 4 -20.15 8.50 8.22
N PHE A 5 -19.50 9.33 7.41
CA PHE A 5 -18.05 9.32 7.29
C PHE A 5 -17.47 10.43 8.16
N VAL A 6 -16.64 10.05 9.13
CA VAL A 6 -15.92 11.00 9.98
C VAL A 6 -14.83 11.68 9.14
N ARG A 7 -14.89 13.02 9.03
CA ARG A 7 -14.04 13.80 8.11
C ARG A 7 -12.54 13.53 8.32
N SER A 8 -12.10 13.43 9.57
CA SER A 8 -10.71 13.17 9.93
C SER A 8 -10.24 11.80 9.42
N ILE A 9 -11.06 10.77 9.62
CA ILE A 9 -10.79 9.38 9.19
C ILE A 9 -10.70 9.30 7.67
N VAL A 10 -11.64 9.94 6.95
CA VAL A 10 -11.59 10.01 5.48
C VAL A 10 -10.35 10.75 4.99
N GLY A 11 -9.95 11.83 5.67
CA GLY A 11 -8.71 12.56 5.35
C GLY A 11 -7.49 11.65 5.44
N VAL A 12 -7.36 10.88 6.52
CA VAL A 12 -6.27 9.91 6.69
C VAL A 12 -6.33 8.81 5.61
N ALA A 13 -7.52 8.30 5.31
CA ALA A 13 -7.70 7.30 4.26
C ALA A 13 -7.33 7.80 2.86
N ALA A 14 -7.64 9.05 2.53
CA ALA A 14 -7.25 9.66 1.28
C ALA A 14 -5.72 9.80 1.17
N VAL A 15 -5.05 10.18 2.27
CA VAL A 15 -3.59 10.22 2.34
C VAL A 15 -3.00 8.81 2.19
N GLN A 16 -3.57 7.80 2.86
CA GLN A 16 -3.17 6.39 2.69
C GLN A 16 -3.26 5.96 1.22
N MET A 17 -4.40 6.19 0.56
CA MET A 17 -4.58 5.84 -0.85
C MET A 17 -3.58 6.56 -1.76
N LEU A 18 -3.32 7.85 -1.53
CA LEU A 18 -2.33 8.61 -2.28
C LEU A 18 -0.92 8.06 -2.10
N VAL A 19 -0.51 7.76 -0.87
CA VAL A 19 0.81 7.18 -0.56
C VAL A 19 0.99 5.83 -1.24
N ILE A 20 -0.02 4.96 -1.15
CA ILE A 20 -0.01 3.65 -1.80
C ILE A 20 0.10 3.79 -3.32
N TYR A 21 -0.72 4.68 -3.91
CA TYR A 21 -0.69 4.94 -5.35
C TYR A 21 0.69 5.44 -5.82
N LEU A 22 1.25 6.44 -5.14
CA LEU A 22 2.59 6.96 -5.47
C LEU A 22 3.68 5.91 -5.27
N GLY A 23 3.59 5.09 -4.21
CA GLY A 23 4.51 3.99 -3.96
C GLY A 23 4.52 2.97 -5.10
N PHE A 24 3.35 2.54 -5.57
CA PHE A 24 3.25 1.62 -6.71
C PHE A 24 3.71 2.26 -8.02
N GLN A 25 3.42 3.53 -8.27
CA GLN A 25 3.93 4.25 -9.44
C GLN A 25 5.45 4.30 -9.47
N LEU A 26 6.08 4.56 -8.31
CA LEU A 26 7.53 4.59 -8.19
C LEU A 26 8.14 3.22 -8.45
N VAL A 27 7.58 2.15 -7.88
CA VAL A 27 8.02 0.77 -8.18
C VAL A 27 7.88 0.45 -9.66
N ALA A 28 6.74 0.81 -10.28
CA ALA A 28 6.51 0.56 -11.70
C ALA A 28 7.52 1.31 -12.59
N LEU A 29 7.85 2.56 -12.25
CA LEU A 29 8.89 3.34 -12.91
C LEU A 29 10.27 2.69 -12.79
N LEU A 30 10.64 2.21 -11.60
CA LEU A 30 11.90 1.51 -11.37
C LEU A 30 11.97 0.21 -12.16
N MET A 31 10.90 -0.59 -12.14
CA MET A 31 10.81 -1.80 -12.95
C MET A 31 10.94 -1.48 -14.45
N LYS A 32 10.30 -0.40 -14.92
CA LYS A 32 10.42 0.06 -16.31
C LYS A 32 11.83 0.45 -16.68
N HIS A 33 12.52 1.17 -15.79
CA HIS A 33 13.93 1.51 -15.99
C HIS A 33 14.84 0.27 -16.03
N SER A 34 14.48 -0.80 -15.31
CA SER A 34 15.14 -2.10 -15.34
C SER A 34 14.76 -2.99 -16.54
N GLY A 35 14.00 -2.48 -17.52
CA GLY A 35 13.66 -3.19 -18.76
C GLY A 35 12.31 -3.92 -18.76
N TYR A 36 11.47 -3.72 -17.74
CA TYR A 36 10.10 -4.23 -17.72
C TYR A 36 9.16 -3.34 -18.57
N PRO A 37 8.17 -3.86 -19.30
CA PRO A 37 7.91 -5.27 -19.63
C PRO A 37 8.63 -5.75 -20.90
N ASP A 38 9.34 -4.87 -21.58
CA ASP A 38 9.71 -5.07 -23.00
C ASP A 38 10.93 -5.97 -23.21
N LEU A 39 11.88 -5.99 -22.27
CA LEU A 39 13.18 -6.68 -22.44
C LEU A 39 13.31 -7.98 -21.65
N LEU A 40 12.54 -8.13 -20.56
CA LEU A 40 12.68 -9.26 -19.65
C LEU A 40 11.31 -9.84 -19.28
N PRO A 41 11.14 -11.17 -19.29
CA PRO A 41 9.95 -11.79 -18.76
C PRO A 41 9.83 -11.48 -17.26
N ILE A 42 8.59 -11.40 -16.76
CA ILE A 42 8.27 -11.06 -15.36
C ILE A 42 9.06 -11.92 -14.36
N GLU A 43 9.31 -13.17 -14.73
CA GLU A 43 10.03 -14.17 -13.93
C GLU A 43 11.50 -13.80 -13.70
N ALA A 44 12.10 -12.99 -14.57
CA ALA A 44 13.46 -12.49 -14.43
C ALA A 44 13.59 -11.33 -13.42
N PHE A 45 12.46 -10.74 -13.00
CA PHE A 45 12.44 -9.72 -11.97
C PHE A 45 12.43 -10.33 -10.58
N SER A 46 12.96 -9.60 -9.60
CA SER A 46 13.02 -10.05 -8.20
C SER A 46 11.64 -10.46 -7.69
N LYS A 47 11.60 -11.47 -6.81
CA LYS A 47 10.34 -11.96 -6.19
C LYS A 47 9.56 -10.84 -5.50
N GLN A 48 10.26 -9.82 -5.00
CA GLN A 48 9.66 -8.63 -4.39
C GLN A 48 8.91 -7.78 -5.42
N ALA A 49 9.48 -7.54 -6.61
CA ALA A 49 8.80 -6.80 -7.67
C ALA A 49 7.53 -7.53 -8.17
N GLN A 50 7.60 -8.86 -8.29
CA GLN A 50 6.43 -9.69 -8.63
C GLN A 50 5.35 -9.64 -7.54
N PHE A 51 5.76 -9.75 -6.27
CA PHE A 51 4.87 -9.61 -5.12
C PHE A 51 4.16 -8.25 -5.13
N VAL A 52 4.91 -7.16 -5.26
CA VAL A 52 4.35 -5.81 -5.26
C VAL A 52 3.29 -5.66 -6.37
N ARG A 53 3.54 -6.18 -7.57
CA ARG A 53 2.54 -6.16 -8.65
C ARG A 53 1.28 -6.96 -8.33
N GLN A 54 1.43 -8.19 -7.83
CA GLN A 54 0.29 -9.08 -7.57
C GLN A 54 -0.59 -8.57 -6.43
N TRP A 55 0.03 -8.00 -5.41
CA TRP A 55 -0.65 -7.61 -4.18
C TRP A 55 -1.02 -6.12 -4.14
N ALA A 56 -0.66 -5.34 -5.17
CA ALA A 56 -0.88 -3.90 -5.18
C ALA A 56 -2.33 -3.48 -4.96
N LEU A 57 -3.24 -4.11 -5.69
CA LEU A 57 -4.67 -3.88 -5.57
C LEU A 57 -5.21 -4.29 -4.19
N LEU A 58 -4.65 -5.35 -3.60
CA LEU A 58 -5.04 -5.81 -2.28
C LEU A 58 -4.58 -4.82 -1.19
N PHE A 59 -3.40 -4.24 -1.32
CA PHE A 59 -2.94 -3.17 -0.43
C PHE A 59 -3.83 -1.92 -0.50
N LEU A 60 -4.40 -1.59 -1.68
CA LEU A 60 -5.36 -0.50 -1.82
C LEU A 60 -6.69 -0.75 -1.09
N LEU A 61 -7.03 -2.01 -0.77
CA LEU A 61 -8.24 -2.33 0.00
C LEU A 61 -8.07 -2.08 1.50
N ILE A 62 -6.84 -2.09 2.02
CA ILE A 62 -6.57 -1.91 3.45
C ILE A 62 -7.09 -0.55 3.95
N PRO A 63 -6.78 0.60 3.29
CA PRO A 63 -7.35 1.89 3.68
C PRO A 63 -8.87 1.91 3.63
N VAL A 64 -9.47 1.26 2.63
CA VAL A 64 -10.93 1.26 2.45
C VAL A 64 -11.62 0.49 3.57
N ILE A 65 -11.14 -0.72 3.88
CA ILE A 65 -11.66 -1.54 4.98
C ILE A 65 -11.48 -0.81 6.32
N TRP A 66 -10.30 -0.25 6.54
CA TRP A 66 -10.01 0.52 7.75
C TRP A 66 -10.94 1.73 7.88
N THR A 67 -11.19 2.48 6.80
CA THR A 67 -12.08 3.65 6.80
C THR A 67 -13.51 3.27 7.18
N ILE A 68 -14.03 2.18 6.60
CA ILE A 68 -15.37 1.68 6.89
C ILE A 68 -15.47 1.28 8.36
N TRP A 69 -14.51 0.50 8.84
CA TRP A 69 -14.48 0.05 10.24
C TRP A 69 -14.37 1.23 11.21
N ALA A 70 -13.42 2.14 10.98
CA ALA A 70 -13.16 3.26 11.88
C ALA A 70 -14.31 4.27 11.89
N SER A 71 -14.93 4.52 10.73
CA SER A 71 -16.13 5.36 10.67
C SER A 71 -17.30 4.69 11.39
N TRP A 72 -17.50 3.38 11.20
CA TRP A 72 -18.55 2.63 11.87
C TRP A 72 -18.39 2.62 13.39
N ASP A 73 -17.17 2.41 13.91
CA ASP A 73 -16.91 2.37 15.35
C ASP A 73 -17.14 3.72 16.02
N CYS A 74 -16.75 4.83 15.39
CA CYS A 74 -17.02 6.18 15.90
C CYS A 74 -18.51 6.53 15.98
N GLU A 75 -19.33 5.95 15.10
CA GLU A 75 -20.73 6.32 14.92
C GLU A 75 -21.70 5.46 15.72
N GLU A 76 -21.54 4.13 15.65
CA GLU A 76 -22.50 3.19 16.24
C GLU A 76 -22.09 2.68 17.63
N ASN A 77 -20.88 3.00 18.07
CA ASN A 77 -20.32 2.43 19.28
C ASN A 77 -19.90 3.52 20.29
N PRO A 78 -20.85 4.26 20.90
CA PRO A 78 -20.54 5.29 21.90
C PRO A 78 -19.94 4.73 23.21
N LYS A 79 -19.84 3.40 23.33
CA LYS A 79 -19.11 2.67 24.39
C LYS A 79 -17.79 2.05 23.91
N SER A 80 -17.36 2.36 22.68
CA SER A 80 -16.04 1.95 22.20
C SER A 80 -14.98 2.46 23.16
N ASN A 81 -13.97 1.63 23.40
CA ASN A 81 -12.80 2.03 24.20
C ASN A 81 -11.87 2.97 23.42
N TRP A 82 -12.17 3.22 22.15
CA TRP A 82 -11.35 4.00 21.24
C TRP A 82 -12.03 5.32 20.91
N GLU A 83 -11.27 6.41 21.07
CA GLU A 83 -11.69 7.73 20.64
C GLU A 83 -11.38 7.94 19.14
N GLU A 84 -11.98 8.95 18.51
CA GLU A 84 -11.66 9.34 17.12
C GLU A 84 -10.15 9.52 16.92
N ASN A 85 -9.46 10.06 17.93
CA ASN A 85 -8.01 10.25 17.93
C ASN A 85 -7.24 8.92 17.87
N ASP A 86 -7.73 7.86 18.51
CA ASP A 86 -7.10 6.54 18.48
C ASP A 86 -7.22 5.91 17.10
N HIS A 87 -8.38 6.06 16.45
CA HIS A 87 -8.54 5.65 15.06
C HIS A 87 -7.59 6.42 14.15
N VAL A 88 -7.52 7.75 14.26
CA VAL A 88 -6.59 8.57 13.47
C VAL A 88 -5.14 8.14 13.70
N ALA A 89 -4.72 7.92 14.95
CA ALA A 89 -3.38 7.46 15.27
C ALA A 89 -3.07 6.09 14.65
N PHE A 90 -4.03 5.15 14.70
CA PHE A 90 -3.91 3.85 14.05
C PHE A 90 -3.83 3.97 12.52
N GLY A 91 -4.62 4.87 11.93
CA GLY A 91 -4.55 5.18 10.50
C GLY A 91 -3.19 5.75 10.10
N ILE A 92 -2.59 6.61 10.92
CA ILE A 92 -1.22 7.12 10.71
C ILE A 92 -0.20 5.99 10.83
N LEU A 93 -0.34 5.10 11.82
CA LEU A 93 0.53 3.94 11.97
C LEU A 93 0.49 3.03 10.73
N LEU A 94 -0.70 2.82 10.16
CA LEU A 94 -0.86 2.09 8.90
C LEU A 94 -0.12 2.77 7.74
N ILE A 95 -0.14 4.11 7.64
CA ILE A 95 0.65 4.85 6.65
C ILE A 95 2.14 4.55 6.84
N LEU A 96 2.65 4.64 8.07
CA LEU A 96 4.07 4.39 8.35
C LEU A 96 4.49 2.96 7.97
N LEU A 97 3.64 1.97 8.27
CA LEU A 97 3.88 0.58 7.87
C LEU A 97 3.89 0.40 6.35
N LEU A 98 2.95 1.04 5.64
CA LEU A 98 2.88 0.99 4.19
C LEU A 98 4.09 1.67 3.53
N VAL A 99 4.50 2.84 4.03
CA VAL A 99 5.70 3.55 3.55
C VAL A 99 6.96 2.74 3.83
N GLY A 100 7.11 2.20 5.04
CA GLY A 100 8.24 1.35 5.39
C GLY A 100 8.31 0.09 4.54
N GLY A 101 7.19 -0.59 4.35
CA GLY A 101 7.07 -1.76 3.48
C GLY A 101 7.40 -1.44 2.02
N ALA A 102 6.89 -0.34 1.49
CA ALA A 102 7.19 0.12 0.14
C ALA A 102 8.68 0.46 -0.01
N ALA A 103 9.29 1.13 0.96
CA ALA A 103 10.72 1.45 0.95
C ALA A 103 11.60 0.19 0.95
N ILE A 104 11.25 -0.82 1.76
CA ILE A 104 11.94 -2.11 1.77
C ILE A 104 11.79 -2.83 0.43
N ALA A 105 10.58 -2.81 -0.15
CA ALA A 105 10.33 -3.43 -1.44
C ALA A 105 11.09 -2.74 -2.58
N ILE A 106 11.13 -1.40 -2.59
CA ILE A 106 11.90 -0.59 -3.53
C ILE A 106 13.40 -0.87 -3.38
N TYR A 107 13.91 -0.86 -2.15
CA TYR A 107 15.32 -1.16 -1.87
C TYR A 107 15.70 -2.57 -2.33
N GLY A 108 14.84 -3.54 -2.05
CA GLY A 108 15.02 -4.91 -2.49
C GLY A 108 14.95 -5.07 -4.02
N ALA A 109 14.04 -4.37 -4.69
CA ALA A 109 13.95 -4.34 -6.15
C ALA A 109 15.19 -3.71 -6.79
N TYR A 110 15.72 -2.63 -6.21
CA TYR A 110 16.93 -1.97 -6.71
C TYR A 110 18.20 -2.78 -6.50
N ARG A 111 18.30 -3.52 -5.38
CA ARG A 111 19.50 -4.28 -5.01
C ARG A 111 19.54 -5.72 -5.52
N SER A 112 18.40 -6.27 -5.93
CA SER A 112 18.34 -7.64 -6.45
C SER A 112 19.00 -7.67 -7.84
N PRO A 113 20.06 -8.49 -8.06
CA PRO A 113 20.64 -8.64 -9.38
C PRO A 113 19.59 -9.20 -10.33
N ILE A 114 19.51 -8.63 -11.54
CA ILE A 114 18.75 -9.22 -12.65
C ILE A 114 19.31 -10.62 -12.87
N MET A 115 18.53 -11.65 -12.58
CA MET A 115 18.93 -13.01 -12.93
C MET A 115 18.73 -13.15 -14.43
N LEU A 116 19.79 -12.91 -15.20
CA LEU A 116 19.79 -13.25 -16.61
C LEU A 116 19.55 -14.77 -16.72
N PRO A 117 18.65 -15.22 -17.61
CA PRO A 117 18.51 -16.64 -17.86
C PRO A 117 19.88 -17.20 -18.28
N VAL A 118 20.36 -18.21 -17.56
CA VAL A 118 21.54 -18.97 -17.95
C VAL A 118 21.15 -19.70 -19.24
N GLU A 119 21.68 -19.27 -20.37
CA GLU A 119 21.51 -19.99 -21.64
C GLU A 119 22.00 -21.44 -21.43
N GLY A 120 21.09 -22.39 -21.68
CA GLY A 120 21.35 -23.83 -21.68
C GLY A 120 21.15 -24.40 -23.07
#